data_AF-A0A2Y9MUK1-F1
#
_entry.id   AF-A0A2Y9MUK1-F1
#
_cell.length_a   1.000
_cell.length_b   1.000
_cell.length_c   1.000
_cell.angle_alpha   90.00
_cell.angle_beta   90.00
_cell.angle_gamma   90.00
#
_symmetry.space_group_name_H-M   'P 1'
#
loop_
_entity.id
_entity.type
_entity.pdbx_description
1 polymer ?
#
loop_
_entity_poly.entity_id
_entity_poly.type
_entity_poly.pdbx_seq_one_letter_code
_entity_poly.pdbx_strand_id
1 'polypeptide(L)'
;MFRCHGFYRDTPQVWSAPSDPLELLVPGVSGKPSLLTPQGPLVASGQSLTLQCRSDVGYDRFALSQEGRQALPQHPGRQPQAGLSQADFPLGPVTNTHAGRYRCYGGHNLSSEWSAPSDPLDILVAGWFPDTPSLSVQPGPVVASGENVTLLCQSRSTGETFLLSKEGAARPPLRLRSKYRGGHFQAEFSMSPVTSAHNGTYRCYSSLSSNPYLLSHAS
;
A
#
# COMPACT_ATOMS: atom_id res chain seq x y z
N MET A 1 18.48 11.33 16.96
CA MET A 1 18.37 9.90 17.30
C MET A 1 18.18 9.79 18.81
N PHE A 2 17.17 9.03 19.24
CA PHE A 2 16.84 8.82 20.65
C PHE A 2 17.11 7.36 21.04
N ARG A 3 17.59 7.14 22.26
CA ARG A 3 17.77 5.82 22.86
C ARG A 3 17.30 5.88 24.31
N CYS A 4 16.70 4.78 24.78
CA CYS A 4 16.25 4.65 26.16
C CYS A 4 17.21 3.74 26.93
N HIS A 5 17.36 4.02 28.22
CA HIS A 5 18.08 3.21 29.20
C HIS A 5 17.20 3.06 30.45
N GLY A 6 17.29 1.89 31.09
CA GLY A 6 16.72 1.66 32.43
C GLY A 6 17.80 1.74 33.50
N PHE A 7 17.44 2.14 34.71
CA PHE A 7 18.30 2.07 35.89
C PHE A 7 17.47 1.74 37.14
N TYR A 8 18.11 1.18 38.17
CA TYR A 8 17.48 0.91 39.46
C TYR A 8 17.62 2.12 40.38
N ARG A 9 16.58 2.41 41.18
CA ARG A 9 16.57 3.57 42.09
C ARG A 9 17.74 3.56 43.08
N ASP A 10 18.16 2.37 43.51
CA ASP A 10 19.23 2.21 44.50
C ASP A 10 20.64 2.33 43.89
N THR A 11 20.76 2.25 42.55
CA THR A 11 22.04 2.37 41.82
C THR A 11 21.88 3.24 40.56
N PRO A 12 21.56 4.54 40.71
CA PRO A 12 21.19 5.40 39.57
C PRO A 12 22.31 5.65 38.56
N GLN A 13 23.57 5.38 38.93
CA GLN A 13 24.75 5.46 38.06
C GLN A 13 24.96 4.23 37.17
N VAL A 14 24.24 3.12 37.39
CA VAL A 14 24.40 1.88 36.60
C VAL A 14 23.21 1.72 35.66
N TRP A 15 23.48 1.85 34.36
CA TRP A 15 22.45 1.87 33.33
C TRP A 15 22.42 0.56 32.54
N SER A 16 21.25 0.21 32.01
CA SER A 16 21.09 -0.92 31.08
C SER A 16 21.79 -0.65 29.75
N ALA A 17 21.92 -1.71 28.95
CA ALA A 17 22.22 -1.57 27.53
C ALA A 17 21.22 -0.61 26.85
N PRO A 18 21.65 0.18 25.85
CA PRO A 18 20.76 1.07 25.10
C PRO A 18 19.70 0.29 24.34
N SER A 19 18.52 0.88 24.22
CA SER A 19 17.52 0.42 23.23
C SER A 19 18.03 0.56 21.80
N ASP A 20 17.32 -0.08 20.87
CA ASP A 20 17.43 0.26 19.46
C ASP A 20 17.16 1.75 19.24
N PRO A 21 17.87 2.38 18.30
CA PRO A 21 17.72 3.81 18.05
C PRO A 21 16.35 4.12 17.44
N LEU A 22 15.70 5.15 17.99
CA LEU A 22 14.50 5.73 17.42
C LEU A 22 14.84 7.06 16.73
N GLU A 23 14.40 7.21 15.49
CA GLU A 23 14.56 8.44 14.73
C GLU A 23 13.21 9.14 14.58
N LEU A 24 13.19 10.43 14.88
CA LEU A 24 12.04 11.28 14.64
C LEU A 24 12.21 11.96 13.28
N LEU A 25 11.16 11.90 12.48
CA LEU A 25 11.04 12.65 11.25
C LEU A 25 10.08 13.82 11.49
N VAL A 26 10.57 15.04 11.33
CA VAL A 26 9.75 16.25 11.35
C VAL A 26 9.56 16.70 9.90
N PRO A 27 8.34 16.57 9.34
CA PRO A 27 8.08 16.97 7.97
C PRO A 27 8.10 18.49 7.85
N GLY A 28 8.81 18.99 6.84
CA GLY A 28 8.83 20.40 6.46
C GLY A 28 7.84 20.71 5.35
N VAL A 29 8.06 21.84 4.68
CA VAL A 29 7.19 22.36 3.60
C VAL A 29 7.80 22.27 2.20
N SER A 30 9.04 21.76 2.10
CA SER A 30 9.73 21.58 0.81
C SER A 30 8.99 20.59 -0.09
N GLY A 31 9.22 20.69 -1.41
CA GLY A 31 8.48 19.95 -2.43
C GLY A 31 8.34 18.45 -2.12
N LYS A 32 7.11 17.95 -2.11
CA LYS A 32 6.83 16.55 -1.77
C LYS A 32 7.33 15.59 -2.85
N PRO A 33 7.96 14.47 -2.49
CA PRO A 33 8.30 13.43 -3.45
C PRO A 33 7.05 12.62 -3.85
N SER A 34 7.21 11.76 -4.86
CA SER A 34 6.21 10.80 -5.32
C SER A 34 6.62 9.38 -4.90
N LEU A 35 5.69 8.65 -4.28
CA LEU A 35 5.88 7.26 -3.89
C LEU A 35 5.20 6.33 -4.89
N LEU A 36 5.96 5.38 -5.42
CA LEU A 36 5.54 4.47 -6.47
C LEU A 36 5.86 3.02 -6.12
N THR A 37 5.23 2.09 -6.83
CA THR A 37 5.50 0.65 -6.74
C THR A 37 5.48 0.07 -8.18
N PRO A 38 6.61 -0.42 -8.70
CA PRO A 38 6.67 -1.04 -10.02
C PRO A 38 5.74 -2.25 -10.17
N GLN A 39 5.52 -2.98 -9.08
CA GLN A 39 4.67 -4.17 -9.02
C GLN A 39 3.17 -3.83 -8.92
N GLY A 40 2.83 -2.56 -8.67
CA GLY A 40 1.48 -2.15 -8.31
C GLY A 40 1.19 -2.22 -6.80
N PRO A 41 0.09 -1.63 -6.35
CA PRO A 41 -0.26 -1.53 -4.92
C PRO A 41 -0.85 -2.82 -4.34
N LEU A 42 -1.24 -3.78 -5.18
CA LEU A 42 -1.82 -5.06 -4.79
C LEU A 42 -0.83 -6.18 -5.08
N VAL A 43 -0.36 -6.85 -4.04
CA VAL A 43 0.72 -7.84 -4.13
C VAL A 43 0.31 -9.13 -3.41
N ALA A 44 0.61 -10.30 -4.00
CA ALA A 44 0.33 -11.57 -3.34
C ALA A 44 1.39 -11.90 -2.28
N SER A 45 0.99 -12.53 -1.18
CA SER A 45 1.90 -13.02 -0.14
C SER A 45 3.07 -13.81 -0.73
N GLY A 46 4.28 -13.56 -0.25
CA GLY A 46 5.52 -14.18 -0.72
C GLY A 46 6.17 -13.54 -1.96
N GLN A 47 5.45 -12.69 -2.72
CA GLN A 47 6.07 -11.94 -3.83
C GLN A 47 7.01 -10.83 -3.32
N SER A 48 7.96 -10.40 -4.14
CA SER A 48 8.87 -9.32 -3.74
C SER A 48 8.27 -7.93 -4.02
N LEU A 49 8.29 -7.06 -3.01
CA LEU A 49 7.86 -5.67 -3.13
C LEU A 49 9.04 -4.71 -3.05
N THR A 50 9.03 -3.69 -3.91
CA THR A 50 9.95 -2.56 -3.85
C THR A 50 9.15 -1.28 -3.97
N LEU A 51 9.37 -0.33 -3.06
CA LEU A 51 8.80 0.99 -3.15
C LEU A 51 9.85 1.97 -3.69
N GLN A 52 9.46 2.84 -4.61
CA GLN A 52 10.33 3.86 -5.19
C GLN A 52 9.87 5.23 -4.75
N CYS A 53 10.74 5.97 -4.07
CA CYS A 53 10.50 7.38 -3.79
C CYS A 53 11.29 8.22 -4.80
N ARG A 54 10.60 9.13 -5.49
CA ARG A 54 11.17 9.97 -6.56
C ARG A 54 10.86 11.44 -6.35
N SER A 55 11.76 12.33 -6.73
CA SER A 55 11.51 13.76 -6.72
C SER A 55 12.28 14.46 -7.84
N ASP A 56 11.68 15.50 -8.40
CA ASP A 56 12.34 16.49 -9.25
C ASP A 56 13.24 17.44 -8.45
N VAL A 57 13.00 17.57 -7.15
CA VAL A 57 13.92 18.21 -6.21
C VAL A 57 15.14 17.30 -6.03
N GLY A 58 16.34 17.88 -6.03
CA GLY A 58 17.60 17.15 -5.83
C GLY A 58 17.84 16.76 -4.37
N TYR A 59 17.01 15.88 -3.80
CA TYR A 59 17.21 15.35 -2.46
C TYR A 59 18.36 14.33 -2.42
N ASP A 60 19.18 14.40 -1.38
CA ASP A 60 20.35 13.54 -1.19
C ASP A 60 20.01 12.22 -0.49
N ARG A 61 18.88 12.19 0.23
CA ARG A 61 18.41 11.04 0.99
C ARG A 61 16.90 10.99 1.02
N PHE A 62 16.38 9.78 1.19
CA PHE A 62 14.95 9.53 1.31
C PHE A 62 14.66 8.67 2.53
N ALA A 63 13.50 8.92 3.14
CA ALA A 63 12.95 8.11 4.20
C ALA A 63 11.58 7.55 3.78
N LEU A 64 11.28 6.34 4.24
CA LEU A 64 9.99 5.68 4.03
C LEU A 64 9.34 5.42 5.39
N SER A 65 8.09 5.83 5.54
CA SER A 65 7.28 5.56 6.74
C SER A 65 6.08 4.69 6.38
N GLN A 66 5.74 3.76 7.28
CA GLN A 66 4.47 3.02 7.27
C GLN A 66 3.64 3.45 8.47
N GLU A 67 2.36 3.77 8.26
CA GLU A 67 1.46 4.21 9.33
C GLU A 67 1.32 3.11 10.41
N GLY A 68 1.49 3.49 11.68
CA GLY A 68 1.46 2.56 12.81
C GLY A 68 2.75 1.77 13.04
N ARG A 69 3.83 2.03 12.29
CA ARG A 69 5.16 1.46 12.53
C ARG A 69 6.16 2.51 12.98
N GLN A 70 7.11 2.09 13.82
CA GLN A 70 8.20 2.93 14.33
C GLN A 70 9.42 2.94 13.41
N ALA A 71 9.56 1.92 12.56
CA ALA A 71 10.70 1.82 11.65
C ALA A 71 10.63 2.93 10.59
N LEU A 72 11.75 3.62 10.42
CA LEU A 72 11.93 4.68 9.43
C LEU A 72 13.18 4.40 8.59
N PRO A 73 13.15 3.38 7.71
CA PRO A 73 14.27 3.09 6.83
C PRO A 73 14.63 4.33 6.00
N GLN A 74 15.93 4.62 5.93
CA GLN A 74 16.50 5.69 5.12
C GLN A 74 17.43 5.09 4.07
N HIS A 75 17.38 5.62 2.86
CA HIS A 75 18.27 5.24 1.77
C HIS A 75 18.89 6.49 1.13
N PRO A 76 20.16 6.42 0.69
CA PRO A 76 20.76 7.50 -0.06
C PRO A 76 20.04 7.67 -1.40
N GLY A 77 19.78 8.93 -1.75
CA GLY A 77 19.25 9.31 -3.04
C GLY A 77 20.29 9.06 -4.14
N ARG A 78 19.80 8.65 -5.29
CA ARG A 78 20.57 8.48 -6.54
C ARG A 78 19.96 9.39 -7.59
N GLN A 79 20.79 9.87 -8.50
CA GLN A 79 20.35 10.73 -9.60
C GLN A 79 20.50 9.98 -10.93
N PRO A 80 19.55 9.10 -11.28
CA PRO A 80 19.64 8.32 -12.52
C PRO A 80 19.48 9.18 -13.78
N GLN A 81 18.84 10.35 -13.65
CA GLN A 81 18.59 11.30 -14.73
C GLN A 81 18.79 12.73 -14.22
N ALA A 82 19.16 13.64 -15.13
CA ALA A 82 19.29 15.05 -14.79
C ALA A 82 17.96 15.59 -14.24
N GLY A 83 18.01 16.23 -13.08
CA GLY A 83 16.82 16.76 -12.40
C GLY A 83 15.88 15.73 -11.80
N LEU A 84 16.27 14.46 -11.64
CA LEU A 84 15.47 13.44 -10.95
C LEU A 84 16.29 12.73 -9.87
N SER A 85 15.94 12.92 -8.61
CA SER A 85 16.48 12.14 -7.49
C SER A 85 15.52 11.01 -7.12
N GLN A 86 16.07 9.86 -6.72
CA GLN A 86 15.26 8.72 -6.28
C GLN A 86 15.98 7.81 -5.28
N ALA A 87 15.21 7.04 -4.52
CA ALA A 87 15.69 5.90 -3.77
C ALA A 87 14.71 4.72 -3.87
N ASP A 88 15.28 3.52 -3.96
CA ASP A 88 14.54 2.26 -3.94
C ASP A 88 14.58 1.65 -2.54
N PHE A 89 13.41 1.21 -2.06
CA PHE A 89 13.21 0.55 -0.78
C PHE A 89 12.75 -0.89 -1.03
N PRO A 90 13.70 -1.86 -1.16
CA PRO A 90 13.35 -3.26 -1.32
C PRO A 90 12.84 -3.81 0.03
N LEU A 91 11.55 -4.13 0.10
CA LEU A 91 10.93 -4.71 1.29
C LEU A 91 11.07 -6.24 1.33
N GLY A 92 11.44 -6.85 0.20
CA GLY A 92 11.62 -8.30 0.09
C GLY A 92 10.29 -9.04 -0.06
N PRO A 93 10.24 -10.34 0.28
CA PRO A 93 9.01 -11.15 0.23
C PRO A 93 7.93 -10.59 1.16
N VAL A 94 6.76 -10.25 0.61
CA VAL A 94 5.69 -9.63 1.39
C VAL A 94 5.02 -10.63 2.33
N THR A 95 4.66 -10.10 3.49
CA THR A 95 3.93 -10.76 4.58
C THR A 95 2.87 -9.78 5.08
N ASN A 96 2.05 -10.18 6.05
CA ASN A 96 1.05 -9.28 6.64
C ASN A 96 1.61 -7.97 7.22
N THR A 97 2.87 -7.95 7.66
CA THR A 97 3.47 -6.75 8.26
C THR A 97 3.69 -5.64 7.25
N HIS A 98 3.80 -5.99 5.97
CA HIS A 98 4.01 -5.07 4.86
C HIS A 98 2.72 -4.41 4.38
N ALA A 99 1.55 -4.95 4.73
CA ALA A 99 0.27 -4.36 4.39
C ALA A 99 0.05 -3.06 5.17
N GLY A 100 -0.35 -1.99 4.49
CA GLY A 100 -0.59 -0.70 5.15
C GLY A 100 -0.40 0.51 4.26
N ARG A 101 -0.55 1.69 4.86
CA ARG A 101 -0.38 2.98 4.22
C ARG A 101 1.06 3.47 4.37
N TYR A 102 1.69 3.79 3.24
CA TYR A 102 3.06 4.29 3.18
C TYR A 102 3.11 5.75 2.72
N ARG A 103 4.14 6.46 3.19
CA ARG A 103 4.54 7.78 2.70
C ARG A 103 6.05 7.84 2.63
N CYS A 104 6.58 8.62 1.69
CA CYS A 104 8.01 8.88 1.62
C CYS A 104 8.32 10.38 1.72
N TYR A 105 9.57 10.66 2.08
CA TYR A 105 10.09 12.00 2.35
C TYR A 105 11.47 12.13 1.72
N GLY A 106 11.78 13.30 1.19
CA GLY A 106 13.11 13.67 0.72
C GLY A 106 13.82 14.55 1.75
N GLY A 107 15.14 14.48 1.80
CA GLY A 107 15.96 15.31 2.67
C GLY A 107 17.31 15.62 2.05
N HIS A 108 17.95 16.69 2.53
CA HIS A 108 19.33 17.02 2.20
C HIS A 108 20.26 16.53 3.30
N ASN A 109 21.50 16.19 2.97
CA ASN A 109 22.44 15.62 3.94
C ASN A 109 22.80 16.59 5.09
N LEU A 110 22.88 17.89 4.78
CA LEU A 110 23.24 18.94 5.73
C LEU A 110 22.05 19.51 6.50
N SER A 111 20.82 19.13 6.14
CA SER A 111 19.60 19.61 6.80
C SER A 111 18.95 18.51 7.61
N SER A 112 18.45 18.88 8.80
CA SER A 112 17.59 18.02 9.62
C SER A 112 16.11 18.10 9.22
N GLU A 113 15.75 19.04 8.35
CA GLU A 113 14.40 19.19 7.82
C GLU A 113 14.15 18.22 6.67
N TRP A 114 13.00 17.57 6.73
CA TRP A 114 12.49 16.72 5.66
C TRP A 114 11.52 17.49 4.77
N SER A 115 11.27 16.97 3.58
CA SER A 115 10.22 17.49 2.69
C SER A 115 8.83 17.35 3.32
N ALA A 116 7.84 17.98 2.67
CA ALA A 116 6.46 17.56 2.83
C ALA A 116 6.31 16.05 2.48
N PRO A 117 5.40 15.32 3.14
CA PRO A 117 5.13 13.92 2.81
C PRO A 117 4.63 13.75 1.38
N SER A 118 5.00 12.64 0.75
CA SER A 118 4.34 12.18 -0.48
C SER A 118 2.84 11.97 -0.27
N ASP A 119 2.10 11.90 -1.38
CA ASP A 119 0.76 11.32 -1.34
C ASP A 119 0.83 9.87 -0.81
N PRO A 120 -0.18 9.43 -0.04
CA PRO A 120 -0.15 8.10 0.57
C PRO A 120 -0.29 7.01 -0.50
N LEU A 121 0.46 5.92 -0.30
CA LEU A 121 0.34 4.71 -1.09
C LEU A 121 -0.10 3.55 -0.20
N ASP A 122 -1.29 3.02 -0.44
CA ASP A 122 -1.83 1.88 0.30
C ASP A 122 -1.36 0.58 -0.37
N ILE A 123 -0.61 -0.23 0.37
CA ILE A 123 -0.15 -1.55 -0.06
C ILE A 123 -1.11 -2.61 0.50
N LEU A 124 -1.70 -3.37 -0.42
CA LEU A 124 -2.66 -4.43 -0.15
C LEU A 124 -1.99 -5.79 -0.36
N VAL A 125 -2.11 -6.68 0.61
CA VAL A 125 -1.54 -8.03 0.54
C VAL A 125 -2.64 -9.07 0.35
N ALA A 126 -2.61 -9.78 -0.77
CA ALA A 126 -3.56 -10.82 -1.14
C ALA A 126 -3.14 -12.22 -0.69
N GLY A 127 -4.12 -13.10 -0.53
CA GLY A 127 -3.93 -14.49 -0.11
C GLY A 127 -3.56 -14.64 1.36
N TRP A 128 -4.05 -13.74 2.22
CA TRP A 128 -3.72 -13.75 3.64
C TRP A 128 -4.65 -14.65 4.48
N PHE A 129 -5.94 -14.66 4.17
CA PHE A 129 -6.94 -15.44 4.90
C PHE A 129 -7.76 -16.32 3.94
N PRO A 130 -8.30 -17.47 4.41
CA PRO A 130 -8.75 -18.58 3.57
C PRO A 130 -10.09 -18.35 2.85
N ASP A 131 -10.54 -17.10 2.70
CA ASP A 131 -11.70 -16.80 1.86
C ASP A 131 -11.31 -16.77 0.38
N THR A 132 -12.21 -17.21 -0.49
CA THR A 132 -12.06 -17.09 -1.95
C THR A 132 -13.41 -16.67 -2.51
N PRO A 133 -13.60 -15.36 -2.81
CA PRO A 133 -14.86 -14.89 -3.37
C PRO A 133 -15.03 -15.40 -4.80
N SER A 134 -16.25 -15.40 -5.31
CA SER A 134 -16.53 -15.63 -6.73
C SER A 134 -16.80 -14.30 -7.44
N LEU A 135 -16.37 -14.22 -8.69
CA LEU A 135 -16.59 -13.07 -9.57
C LEU A 135 -17.44 -13.52 -10.76
N SER A 136 -18.51 -12.78 -11.03
CA SER A 136 -19.40 -13.00 -12.17
C SER A 136 -19.68 -11.68 -12.88
N VAL A 137 -20.17 -11.76 -14.11
CA VAL A 137 -20.40 -10.59 -14.97
C VAL A 137 -21.78 -10.65 -15.62
N GLN A 138 -22.48 -9.52 -15.66
CA GLN A 138 -23.74 -9.35 -16.37
C GLN A 138 -23.64 -8.16 -17.34
N PRO A 139 -24.21 -8.25 -18.56
CA PRO A 139 -24.98 -9.39 -19.10
C PRO A 139 -24.11 -10.60 -19.50
N GLY A 140 -22.82 -10.39 -19.70
CA GLY A 140 -21.85 -11.41 -20.05
C GLY A 140 -20.45 -10.83 -20.24
N PRO A 141 -19.44 -11.66 -20.54
CA PRO A 141 -18.05 -11.21 -20.69
C PRO A 141 -17.77 -10.49 -22.02
N VAL A 142 -18.65 -10.62 -23.02
CA VAL A 142 -18.52 -9.98 -24.34
C VAL A 142 -19.67 -8.99 -24.50
N VAL A 143 -19.32 -7.71 -24.62
CA VAL A 143 -20.27 -6.58 -24.74
C VAL A 143 -19.78 -5.58 -25.78
N ALA A 144 -20.70 -4.82 -26.35
CA ALA A 144 -20.37 -3.72 -27.26
C ALA A 144 -19.95 -2.46 -26.49
N SER A 145 -19.15 -1.60 -27.14
CA SER A 145 -18.83 -0.29 -26.57
C SER A 145 -20.10 0.54 -26.42
N GLY A 146 -20.24 1.26 -25.30
CA GLY A 146 -21.45 2.01 -24.97
C GLY A 146 -22.43 1.27 -24.06
N GLU A 147 -22.31 -0.05 -23.94
CA GLU A 147 -23.16 -0.85 -23.07
C GLU A 147 -22.78 -0.72 -21.59
N ASN A 148 -23.64 -1.26 -20.72
CA ASN A 148 -23.46 -1.29 -19.28
C ASN A 148 -23.06 -2.71 -18.84
N VAL A 149 -22.00 -2.80 -18.06
CA VAL A 149 -21.55 -4.06 -17.46
C VAL A 149 -21.54 -3.95 -15.96
N THR A 150 -22.01 -4.98 -15.28
CA THR A 150 -21.90 -5.11 -13.83
C THR A 150 -21.08 -6.35 -13.49
N LEU A 151 -20.01 -6.15 -12.75
CA LEU A 151 -19.20 -7.20 -12.14
C LEU A 151 -19.72 -7.45 -10.72
N LEU A 152 -20.20 -8.66 -10.45
CA LEU A 152 -20.71 -9.07 -9.15
C LEU A 152 -19.67 -9.94 -8.44
N CYS A 153 -19.21 -9.45 -7.30
CA CYS A 153 -18.37 -10.23 -6.40
C CYS A 153 -19.16 -10.71 -5.20
N GLN A 154 -19.00 -11.98 -4.82
CA GLN A 154 -19.77 -12.59 -3.74
C GLN A 154 -18.96 -13.62 -2.94
N SER A 155 -19.20 -13.69 -1.63
CA SER A 155 -18.65 -14.73 -0.74
C SER A 155 -19.69 -15.13 0.31
N ARG A 156 -19.56 -16.35 0.85
CA ARG A 156 -20.30 -16.81 2.03
C ARG A 156 -19.66 -16.35 3.34
N SER A 157 -18.36 -16.09 3.30
CA SER A 157 -17.60 -15.58 4.44
C SER A 157 -18.02 -14.15 4.74
N THR A 158 -17.90 -13.75 6.01
CA THR A 158 -18.19 -12.37 6.46
C THR A 158 -17.15 -11.40 5.90
N GLY A 159 -17.28 -11.05 4.62
CA GLY A 159 -16.51 -10.00 3.97
C GLY A 159 -17.26 -8.68 4.11
N GLU A 160 -16.70 -7.71 4.84
CA GLU A 160 -17.32 -6.38 4.99
C GLU A 160 -17.13 -5.51 3.75
N THR A 161 -15.99 -5.68 3.06
CA THR A 161 -15.68 -4.91 1.86
C THR A 161 -15.15 -5.83 0.77
N PHE A 162 -15.58 -5.60 -0.47
CA PHE A 162 -15.00 -6.23 -1.65
C PHE A 162 -14.15 -5.24 -2.42
N LEU A 163 -13.09 -5.76 -3.04
CA LEU A 163 -12.19 -5.01 -3.89
C LEU A 163 -12.18 -5.64 -5.28
N LEU A 164 -12.28 -4.80 -6.31
CA LEU A 164 -12.16 -5.21 -7.70
C LEU A 164 -10.88 -4.61 -8.29
N SER A 165 -9.98 -5.49 -8.71
CA SER A 165 -8.73 -5.12 -9.37
C SER A 165 -8.76 -5.53 -10.84
N LYS A 166 -8.11 -4.73 -11.69
CA LYS A 166 -7.85 -5.07 -13.09
C LYS A 166 -6.36 -5.35 -13.24
N GLU A 167 -6.00 -6.49 -13.79
CA GLU A 167 -4.60 -6.87 -14.01
C GLU A 167 -3.92 -5.88 -14.96
N GLY A 168 -2.69 -5.47 -14.62
CA GLY A 168 -1.92 -4.49 -15.38
C GLY A 168 -2.41 -3.03 -15.26
N ALA A 169 -3.42 -2.74 -14.43
CA ALA A 169 -3.84 -1.38 -14.18
C ALA A 169 -2.95 -0.70 -13.13
N ALA A 170 -2.45 0.50 -13.45
CA ALA A 170 -1.73 1.35 -12.48
C ALA A 170 -2.67 1.98 -11.43
N ARG A 171 -3.99 1.83 -11.59
CA ARG A 171 -4.99 2.43 -10.71
C ARG A 171 -5.22 1.56 -9.46
N PRO A 172 -5.49 2.18 -8.30
CA PRO A 172 -5.91 1.44 -7.11
C PRO A 172 -7.16 0.58 -7.38
N PRO A 173 -7.30 -0.58 -6.72
CA PRO A 173 -8.52 -1.37 -6.79
C PRO A 173 -9.76 -0.58 -6.38
N LEU A 174 -10.88 -0.81 -7.05
CA LEU A 174 -12.17 -0.26 -6.64
C LEU A 174 -12.62 -0.97 -5.37
N ARG A 175 -13.20 -0.24 -4.41
CA ARG A 175 -13.58 -0.78 -3.10
C ARG A 175 -15.04 -0.47 -2.80
N LEU A 176 -15.83 -1.49 -2.50
CA LEU A 176 -17.26 -1.36 -2.17
C LEU A 176 -17.62 -2.17 -0.93
N ARG A 177 -18.41 -1.58 -0.03
CA ARG A 177 -18.99 -2.31 1.10
C ARG A 177 -19.94 -3.39 0.60
N SER A 178 -19.87 -4.55 1.25
CA SER A 178 -20.75 -5.66 0.94
C SER A 178 -22.18 -5.38 1.39
N LYS A 179 -23.11 -6.09 0.76
CA LYS A 179 -24.50 -6.20 1.16
C LYS A 179 -24.81 -7.68 1.33
N TYR A 180 -25.57 -8.03 2.37
CA TYR A 180 -26.01 -9.40 2.56
C TYR A 180 -27.30 -9.65 1.78
N ARG A 181 -27.26 -10.58 0.81
CA ARG A 181 -28.42 -11.00 0.00
C ARG A 181 -28.34 -12.49 -0.28
N GLY A 182 -29.47 -13.19 -0.17
CA GLY A 182 -29.58 -14.59 -0.59
C GLY A 182 -28.62 -15.57 0.11
N GLY A 183 -28.16 -15.26 1.33
CA GLY A 183 -27.16 -16.10 2.04
C GLY A 183 -25.70 -15.77 1.71
N HIS A 184 -25.45 -14.71 0.95
CA HIS A 184 -24.13 -14.30 0.52
C HIS A 184 -23.87 -12.82 0.82
N PHE A 185 -22.64 -12.47 1.13
CA PHE A 185 -22.15 -11.09 1.09
C PHE A 185 -21.73 -10.79 -0.35
N GLN A 186 -22.24 -9.70 -0.92
CA GLN A 186 -21.97 -9.34 -2.31
C GLN A 186 -21.74 -7.85 -2.52
N ALA A 187 -21.01 -7.50 -3.58
CA ALA A 187 -20.84 -6.13 -4.07
C ALA A 187 -20.91 -6.09 -5.59
N GLU A 188 -21.60 -5.08 -6.11
CA GLU A 188 -21.83 -4.87 -7.54
C GLU A 188 -21.00 -3.67 -8.02
N PHE A 189 -20.07 -3.92 -8.94
CA PHE A 189 -19.24 -2.90 -9.57
C PHE A 189 -19.75 -2.64 -10.98
N SER A 190 -20.46 -1.54 -11.16
CA SER A 190 -21.01 -1.14 -12.46
C SER A 190 -20.03 -0.28 -13.26
N MET A 191 -19.94 -0.56 -14.55
CA MET A 191 -19.16 0.18 -15.55
C MET A 191 -20.12 0.62 -16.66
N SER A 192 -20.27 1.93 -16.83
CA SER A 192 -21.20 2.53 -17.79
C SER A 192 -20.72 3.92 -18.20
N PRO A 193 -20.59 4.24 -19.50
CA PRO A 193 -20.57 3.31 -20.64
C PRO A 193 -19.22 2.58 -20.78
N VAL A 194 -19.26 1.33 -21.24
CA VAL A 194 -18.03 0.54 -21.48
C VAL A 194 -17.29 1.05 -22.73
N THR A 195 -15.96 0.98 -22.67
CA THR A 195 -15.02 1.36 -23.73
C THR A 195 -13.90 0.33 -23.83
N SER A 196 -13.09 0.38 -24.88
CA SER A 196 -11.94 -0.52 -25.05
C SER A 196 -10.95 -0.50 -23.87
N ALA A 197 -10.86 0.61 -23.13
CA ALA A 197 -10.04 0.71 -21.92
C ALA A 197 -10.50 -0.20 -20.77
N HIS A 198 -11.75 -0.69 -20.80
CA HIS A 198 -12.29 -1.63 -19.82
C HIS A 198 -12.00 -3.10 -20.18
N ASN A 199 -11.41 -3.39 -21.35
CA ASN A 199 -11.00 -4.74 -21.68
C ASN A 199 -9.84 -5.20 -20.77
N GLY A 200 -9.95 -6.39 -20.17
CA GLY A 200 -8.85 -7.04 -19.45
C GLY A 200 -9.32 -8.08 -18.44
N THR A 201 -8.36 -8.62 -17.69
CA THR A 201 -8.62 -9.58 -16.62
C THR A 201 -8.95 -8.85 -15.33
N TYR A 202 -10.08 -9.21 -14.71
CA TYR A 202 -10.50 -8.68 -13.42
C TYR A 202 -10.42 -9.78 -12.36
N ARG A 203 -10.01 -9.39 -11.15
CA ARG A 203 -10.03 -10.26 -9.97
C ARG A 203 -10.71 -9.56 -8.81
N CYS A 204 -11.52 -10.30 -8.06
CA CYS A 204 -12.11 -9.83 -6.84
C CYS A 204 -11.42 -10.39 -5.59
N TYR A 205 -11.43 -9.58 -4.54
CA TYR A 205 -10.95 -9.92 -3.21
C TYR A 205 -11.96 -9.46 -2.16
N SER A 206 -12.04 -10.16 -1.03
CA SER A 206 -12.71 -9.67 0.16
C SER A 206 -11.69 -9.11 1.16
N SER A 207 -12.16 -8.21 2.02
CA SER A 207 -11.40 -7.58 3.09
C SER A 207 -12.24 -7.50 4.36
N LEU A 208 -11.56 -7.65 5.50
CA LEU A 208 -12.15 -7.56 6.84
C LEU A 208 -11.98 -6.14 7.40
N SER A 209 -12.90 -5.70 8.27
CA SER A 209 -12.79 -4.40 8.95
C SER A 209 -11.58 -4.29 9.86
N SER A 210 -11.18 -5.40 10.48
CA SER A 210 -10.06 -5.46 11.40
C SER A 210 -8.74 -5.03 10.75
N ASN A 211 -8.54 -5.37 9.48
CA ASN A 211 -7.40 -4.89 8.70
C ASN A 211 -7.78 -4.71 7.22
N PRO A 212 -8.02 -3.45 6.77
CA PRO A 212 -8.45 -3.18 5.41
C PRO A 212 -7.37 -3.39 4.34
N TYR A 213 -6.12 -3.62 4.76
CA TYR A 213 -4.98 -3.81 3.86
C TYR A 213 -4.67 -5.29 3.59
N LEU A 214 -5.31 -6.21 4.33
CA LEU A 214 -5.19 -7.64 4.13
C LEU A 214 -6.40 -8.17 3.38
N LEU A 215 -6.14 -8.97 2.37
CA LEU A 215 -7.14 -9.47 1.43
C LEU A 215 -7.17 -10.99 1.37
N SER A 216 -8.32 -11.50 0.96
CA SER A 216 -8.57 -12.91 0.68
C SER A 216 -7.68 -13.44 -0.46
N HIS A 217 -7.82 -14.72 -0.80
CA HIS A 217 -7.38 -15.19 -2.11
C HIS A 217 -8.20 -14.54 -3.22
N ALA A 218 -7.64 -14.50 -4.42
CA ALA A 218 -8.34 -13.97 -5.58
C ALA A 218 -9.46 -14.91 -6.03
N SER A 219 -10.54 -14.35 -6.57
CA SER A 219 -11.60 -15.06 -7.30
C SER A 219 -11.09 -15.83 -8.52
#